data_AF-A0A5D0GA45-F1
#
_entry.id   AF-A0A5D0GA45-F1
#
_cell.length_a   1.000
_cell.length_b   1.000
_cell.length_c   1.000
_cell.angle_alpha   90.00
_cell.angle_beta   90.00
_cell.angle_gamma   90.00
#
_symmetry.space_group_name_H-M   'P 1'
#
loop_
_entity.id
_entity.type
_entity.pdbx_description
1 polymer ?
#
loop_
_entity_poly.entity_id
_entity_poly.type
_entity_poly.pdbx_seq_one_letter_code
_entity_poly.pdbx_strand_id
1 'polypeptide(L)'
;MKKEIVDWLNNIEKQDGIPPDFVIAFNLGLMESDQGFMMYFVGAFEYSEEDDDWACLEPPSKPYRYLRLPDKIQNESWETILDLCKNALTELENDGSLNTTLIKNAKAITTGFDDSELIKIR
;
A
#
# COMPACT_ATOMS: atom_id res chain seq x y z
N MET A 1 -12.91 0.76 -3.33
CA MET A 1 -11.46 0.47 -3.28
C MET A 1 -10.62 1.53 -3.98
N LYS A 2 -10.58 1.66 -5.31
CA LYS A 2 -9.71 2.68 -5.98
C LYS A 2 -9.80 4.09 -5.40
N LYS A 3 -11.02 4.63 -5.32
CA LYS A 3 -11.27 5.95 -4.70
C LYS A 3 -10.85 5.99 -3.22
N GLU A 4 -11.12 4.94 -2.46
CA GLU A 4 -10.77 4.87 -1.03
C GLU A 4 -9.24 4.89 -0.84
N ILE A 5 -8.49 4.18 -1.69
CA ILE A 5 -7.01 4.17 -1.67
C ILE A 5 -6.48 5.57 -1.98
N VAL A 6 -6.96 6.22 -3.04
CA VAL A 6 -6.51 7.57 -3.41
C VAL A 6 -6.85 8.59 -2.33
N ASP A 7 -8.07 8.57 -1.80
CA ASP A 7 -8.48 9.47 -0.72
C ASP A 7 -7.64 9.24 0.55
N TRP A 8 -7.32 7.98 0.85
CA TRP A 8 -6.48 7.61 1.98
C TRP A 8 -5.04 8.08 1.82
N LEU A 9 -4.42 7.88 0.66
CA LEU A 9 -3.09 8.43 0.35
C LEU A 9 -3.08 9.96 0.46
N ASN A 10 -4.09 10.63 -0.11
CA ASN A 10 -4.23 12.08 0.02
C ASN A 10 -4.43 12.52 1.47
N ASN A 11 -5.06 11.71 2.31
CA ASN A 11 -5.16 11.98 3.74
C ASN A 11 -3.81 11.81 4.45
N ILE A 12 -3.04 10.75 4.13
CA ILE A 12 -1.67 10.58 4.66
C ILE A 12 -0.82 11.81 4.30
N GLU A 13 -0.86 12.27 3.05
CA GLU A 13 -0.14 13.48 2.62
C GLU A 13 -0.54 14.71 3.43
N LYS A 14 -1.82 14.88 3.75
CA LYS A 14 -2.29 16.00 4.58
C LYS A 14 -1.78 15.94 6.02
N GLN A 15 -1.58 14.74 6.57
CA GLN A 15 -1.11 14.54 7.95
C GLN A 15 0.42 14.61 8.05
N ASP A 16 1.12 13.95 7.12
CA ASP A 16 2.57 13.73 7.15
C ASP A 16 3.36 14.71 6.26
N GLY A 17 2.68 15.33 5.28
CA GLY A 17 3.33 16.07 4.19
C GLY A 17 3.82 15.16 3.07
N ILE A 18 4.65 15.72 2.20
CA ILE A 18 5.33 14.98 1.13
C ILE A 18 6.53 14.22 1.71
N PRO A 19 6.70 12.92 1.38
CA PRO A 19 7.88 12.17 1.76
C PRO A 19 9.18 12.86 1.30
N PRO A 20 10.24 12.86 2.12
CA PRO A 20 11.55 13.32 1.68
C PRO A 20 12.08 12.52 0.47
N ASP A 21 12.93 13.14 -0.35
CA ASP A 21 13.46 12.54 -1.59
C ASP A 21 14.26 11.24 -1.38
N PHE A 22 14.73 10.98 -0.15
CA PHE A 22 15.42 9.74 0.19
C PHE A 22 14.48 8.57 0.51
N VAL A 23 13.16 8.80 0.55
CA VAL A 23 12.15 7.72 0.61
C VAL A 23 11.77 7.37 -0.82
N ILE A 24 12.30 6.26 -1.33
CA ILE A 24 12.29 5.94 -2.76
C ILE A 24 11.32 4.82 -3.14
N ALA A 25 10.88 4.01 -2.18
CA ALA A 25 9.96 2.91 -2.41
C ALA A 25 8.86 2.88 -1.36
N PHE A 26 7.71 2.31 -1.72
CA PHE A 26 6.55 2.23 -0.83
C PHE A 26 5.90 0.87 -0.92
N ASN A 27 5.53 0.31 0.22
CA ASN A 27 4.72 -0.90 0.30
C ASN A 27 3.32 -0.53 0.83
N LEU A 28 2.29 -0.96 0.08
CA LEU A 28 0.89 -0.96 0.48
C LEU A 28 0.55 -2.38 0.93
N GLY A 29 1.05 -2.74 2.12
CA GLY A 29 0.93 -4.09 2.67
C GLY A 29 -0.49 -4.40 3.15
N LEU A 30 -0.83 -5.67 3.22
CA LEU A 30 -2.14 -6.19 3.60
C LEU A 30 -2.00 -7.06 4.84
N MET A 31 -2.96 -6.96 5.74
CA MET A 31 -3.00 -7.75 6.96
C MET A 31 -4.43 -8.09 7.35
N GLU A 32 -4.59 -9.14 8.15
CA GLU A 32 -5.82 -9.43 8.88
C GLU A 32 -5.69 -8.94 10.33
N SER A 33 -6.73 -8.28 10.84
CA SER A 33 -6.78 -7.78 12.21
C SER A 33 -8.12 -8.12 12.87
N ASP A 34 -8.26 -7.77 14.14
CA ASP A 34 -9.53 -7.82 14.86
C ASP A 34 -10.63 -6.94 14.22
N GLN A 35 -10.24 -5.95 13.40
CA GLN A 35 -11.15 -5.09 12.63
C GLN A 35 -11.41 -5.61 11.20
N GLY A 36 -10.87 -6.78 10.84
CA GLY A 36 -10.93 -7.38 9.51
C GLY A 36 -9.67 -7.07 8.68
N PHE A 37 -9.78 -7.27 7.37
CA PHE A 37 -8.70 -6.99 6.43
C PHE A 37 -8.42 -5.49 6.33
N MET A 38 -7.14 -5.15 6.41
CA MET A 38 -6.63 -3.80 6.34
C MET A 38 -5.46 -3.71 5.36
N MET A 39 -5.30 -2.52 4.78
CA MET A 39 -4.11 -2.12 4.04
C MET A 39 -3.31 -1.12 4.87
N TYR A 40 -1.99 -1.24 4.93
CA TYR A 40 -1.11 -0.30 5.63
C TYR A 40 -0.10 0.33 4.67
N PHE A 41 0.45 1.49 5.05
CA PHE A 41 1.36 2.25 4.21
C PHE A 41 2.71 2.48 4.90
N VAL A 42 3.77 1.97 4.28
CA VAL A 42 5.16 2.17 4.70
C VAL A 42 6.02 2.66 3.53
N GLY A 43 7.03 3.47 3.84
CA GLY A 43 8.02 3.96 2.89
C GLY A 43 9.41 3.49 3.27
N ALA A 44 10.23 3.17 2.28
CA ALA A 44 11.58 2.64 2.43
C ALA A 44 12.61 3.56 1.78
N PHE A 45 13.83 3.50 2.32
CA PHE A 45 14.98 4.25 1.82
C PHE A 45 15.80 3.49 0.78
N GLU A 46 15.53 2.20 0.64
CA GLU A 46 16.16 1.27 -0.28
C GLU A 46 15.12 0.41 -0.98
N TYR A 47 15.52 -0.18 -2.10
CA TYR A 47 14.68 -1.08 -2.89
C TYR A 47 15.56 -2.07 -3.65
N SER A 48 15.22 -3.34 -3.54
CA SER A 48 15.74 -4.44 -4.36
C SER A 48 14.58 -5.15 -5.02
N GLU A 49 14.72 -5.47 -6.31
CA GLU A 49 13.74 -6.28 -7.04
C GLU A 49 13.96 -7.79 -6.80
N GLU A 50 15.13 -8.17 -6.28
CA GLU A 50 15.51 -9.57 -6.06
C GLU A 50 15.42 -9.99 -4.58
N ASP A 51 15.17 -9.03 -3.69
CA ASP A 51 15.21 -9.23 -2.24
C ASP A 51 14.13 -8.38 -1.56
N ASP A 52 13.05 -9.00 -1.08
CA ASP A 52 11.90 -8.34 -0.48
C ASP A 52 12.18 -7.78 0.94
N ASP A 53 13.35 -8.07 1.53
CA ASP A 53 13.69 -7.64 2.90
C ASP A 53 13.67 -6.11 3.05
N TRP A 54 13.78 -5.33 1.96
CA TRP A 54 13.66 -3.87 2.00
C TRP A 54 12.28 -3.39 2.52
N ALA A 55 11.24 -4.21 2.37
CA ALA A 55 9.88 -3.88 2.82
C ALA A 55 9.53 -4.52 4.16
N CYS A 56 10.46 -5.24 4.80
CA CYS A 56 10.32 -5.77 6.16
C CYS A 56 10.48 -4.63 7.19
N LEU A 57 9.55 -3.68 7.12
CA LEU A 57 9.50 -2.50 7.97
C LEU A 57 8.55 -2.74 9.14
N GLU A 58 8.83 -2.12 10.28
CA GLU A 58 7.88 -2.14 11.39
C GLU A 58 6.52 -1.59 10.95
N PRO A 59 5.40 -2.24 11.35
CA PRO A 59 4.07 -1.74 11.03
C PRO A 59 3.89 -0.28 11.52
N PRO A 60 3.12 0.54 10.79
CA PRO A 60 2.93 1.94 11.17
C PRO A 60 2.36 2.12 12.59
N SER A 61 2.93 3.02 13.39
CA SER A 61 2.35 3.34 14.72
C SER A 61 1.12 4.25 14.65
N LYS A 62 0.82 4.83 13.49
CA LYS A 62 -0.21 5.85 13.30
C LYS A 62 -1.48 5.25 12.68
N PRO A 63 -2.65 5.35 13.34
CA PRO A 63 -3.88 4.72 12.83
C PRO A 63 -4.31 5.19 11.44
N TYR A 64 -4.05 6.44 11.06
CA TYR A 64 -4.39 6.96 9.73
C TYR A 64 -3.54 6.37 8.59
N ARG A 65 -2.47 5.62 8.92
CA ARG A 65 -1.68 4.83 7.98
C ARG A 65 -2.22 3.41 7.79
N TYR A 66 -3.45 3.15 8.24
CA TYR A 66 -4.22 1.96 7.94
C TYR A 66 -5.52 2.36 7.23
N LEU A 67 -5.85 1.61 6.19
CA LEU A 67 -7.12 1.67 5.49
C LEU A 67 -7.85 0.34 5.72
N ARG A 68 -8.96 0.38 6.46
CA ARG A 68 -9.84 -0.77 6.56
C ARG A 68 -10.51 -1.03 5.21
N LEU A 69 -10.44 -2.26 4.74
CA LEU A 69 -11.05 -2.64 3.47
C LEU A 69 -12.59 -2.66 3.56
N PRO A 70 -13.32 -2.48 2.43
CA PRO A 70 -14.78 -2.42 2.43
C PRO A 70 -15.47 -3.65 3.02
N ASP A 71 -16.58 -3.46 3.75
CA ASP A 71 -17.33 -4.55 4.40
C ASP A 71 -17.72 -5.69 3.44
N LYS A 72 -18.02 -5.36 2.19
CA LYS A 72 -18.45 -6.33 1.18
C LYS A 72 -17.40 -7.39 0.83
N ILE A 73 -16.14 -7.18 1.18
CA ILE A 73 -15.05 -8.14 0.91
C ILE A 73 -14.48 -8.77 2.19
N GLN A 74 -14.99 -8.41 3.37
CA GLN A 74 -14.42 -8.88 4.64
C GLN A 74 -14.60 -10.38 4.90
N ASN A 75 -15.49 -11.05 4.17
CA ASN A 75 -15.70 -12.50 4.26
C ASN A 75 -15.00 -13.29 3.15
N GLU A 76 -14.22 -12.62 2.30
CA GLU A 76 -13.45 -13.28 1.24
C GLU A 76 -12.18 -13.91 1.80
N SER A 77 -11.56 -14.82 1.03
CA SER A 77 -10.25 -15.36 1.40
C SER A 77 -9.14 -14.32 1.26
N TRP A 78 -8.03 -14.47 1.99
CA TRP A 78 -6.90 -13.53 1.91
C TRP A 78 -6.31 -13.47 0.49
N GLU A 79 -6.31 -14.58 -0.26
CA GLU A 79 -5.87 -14.62 -1.66
C GLU A 79 -6.77 -13.75 -2.53
N THR A 80 -8.09 -13.82 -2.29
CA THR A 80 -9.08 -13.01 -3.00
C THR A 80 -8.90 -11.53 -2.65
N ILE A 81 -8.62 -11.21 -1.39
CA ILE A 81 -8.30 -9.85 -0.95
C ILE A 81 -7.04 -9.32 -1.63
N LEU A 82 -5.97 -10.12 -1.69
CA LEU A 82 -4.71 -9.77 -2.34
C LEU A 82 -4.94 -9.48 -3.83
N ASP A 83 -5.65 -10.36 -4.54
CA ASP A 83 -5.96 -10.16 -5.96
C ASP A 83 -6.79 -8.90 -6.20
N LEU A 84 -7.80 -8.62 -5.36
CA LEU A 84 -8.61 -7.41 -5.48
C LEU A 84 -7.78 -6.14 -5.23
N CYS A 85 -6.93 -6.12 -4.22
CA CYS A 85 -6.07 -4.98 -3.89
C CYS A 85 -5.02 -4.76 -4.97
N LYS A 86 -4.32 -5.82 -5.40
CA LYS A 86 -3.39 -5.80 -6.52
C LYS A 86 -4.03 -5.22 -7.76
N ASN A 87 -5.19 -5.75 -8.17
CA ASN A 87 -5.87 -5.26 -9.38
C ASN A 87 -6.25 -3.78 -9.25
N ALA A 88 -6.75 -3.36 -8.09
CA ALA A 88 -7.08 -1.95 -7.85
C ALA A 88 -5.85 -1.04 -7.94
N LEU A 89 -4.71 -1.44 -7.35
CA LEU A 89 -3.46 -0.69 -7.40
C LEU A 89 -2.86 -0.64 -8.81
N THR A 90 -2.84 -1.77 -9.52
CA THR A 90 -2.40 -1.84 -10.92
C THR A 90 -3.25 -0.96 -11.82
N GLU A 91 -4.58 -0.94 -11.64
CA GLU A 91 -5.45 -0.03 -12.38
C GLU A 91 -5.15 1.44 -12.09
N LEU A 92 -4.95 1.80 -10.81
CA LEU A 92 -4.59 3.16 -10.39
C LEU A 92 -3.22 3.61 -10.91
N GLU A 93 -2.27 2.68 -11.04
CA GLU A 93 -0.98 2.96 -11.67
C GLU A 93 -1.14 3.19 -13.17
N ASN A 94 -1.86 2.29 -13.85
CA ASN A 94 -2.07 2.35 -15.30
C ASN A 94 -2.87 3.58 -15.73
N ASP A 95 -3.86 4.01 -14.93
CA ASP A 95 -4.65 5.22 -15.22
C ASP A 95 -3.97 6.52 -14.71
N GLY A 96 -2.80 6.40 -14.07
CA GLY A 96 -1.99 7.51 -13.60
C GLY A 96 -2.50 8.17 -12.31
N SER A 97 -3.53 7.63 -11.66
CA SER A 97 -4.05 8.17 -10.40
C SER A 97 -2.99 8.19 -9.30
N LEU A 98 -2.10 7.18 -9.22
CA LEU A 98 -1.03 7.17 -8.21
C LEU A 98 -0.03 8.32 -8.40
N ASN A 99 0.16 8.79 -9.64
CA ASN A 99 1.01 9.95 -9.96
C ASN A 99 0.45 11.30 -9.46
N THR A 100 -0.77 11.30 -8.92
CA THR A 100 -1.39 12.49 -8.32
C THR A 100 -1.26 12.56 -6.80
N THR A 101 -0.64 11.55 -6.19
CA THR A 101 -0.53 11.39 -4.73
C THR A 101 0.92 11.58 -4.25
N LEU A 102 1.14 11.48 -2.93
CA LEU A 102 2.47 11.55 -2.32
C LEU A 102 3.50 10.53 -2.87
N ILE A 103 3.08 9.43 -3.51
CA ILE A 103 3.97 8.41 -4.07
C ILE A 103 4.31 8.62 -5.54
N LYS A 104 3.97 9.77 -6.13
CA LYS A 104 4.19 10.05 -7.56
C LYS A 104 5.62 9.82 -8.06
N ASN A 105 6.63 10.07 -7.21
CA ASN A 105 8.04 9.92 -7.56
C ASN A 105 8.66 8.59 -7.07
N ALA A 106 7.83 7.66 -6.59
CA ALA A 106 8.31 6.36 -6.13
C ALA A 106 9.04 5.62 -7.26
N LYS A 107 10.23 5.11 -6.95
CA LYS A 107 10.98 4.19 -7.79
C LYS A 107 10.30 2.82 -7.85
N ALA A 108 9.69 2.41 -6.75
CA ALA A 108 8.95 1.15 -6.66
C ALA A 108 7.71 1.29 -5.78
N ILE A 109 6.65 0.60 -6.16
CA ILE A 109 5.43 0.45 -5.38
C ILE A 109 5.11 -1.04 -5.31
N THR A 110 4.92 -1.57 -4.11
CA THR A 110 4.54 -2.97 -3.91
C THR A 110 3.26 -3.11 -3.07
N THR A 111 2.71 -4.32 -3.11
CA THR A 111 1.66 -4.79 -2.21
C THR A 111 1.89 -6.28 -1.93
N GLY A 112 1.37 -6.78 -0.84
CA GLY A 112 1.51 -8.17 -0.43
C GLY A 112 0.80 -8.38 0.89
N PHE A 113 0.41 -9.62 1.19
CA PHE A 113 -0.07 -9.96 2.51
C PHE A 113 1.13 -10.20 3.44
N ASP A 114 0.97 -9.95 4.74
CA ASP A 114 1.97 -10.34 5.72
C ASP A 114 2.28 -11.85 5.54
N ASP A 115 3.56 -12.22 5.62
CA ASP A 115 4.09 -13.56 5.36
C ASP A 115 3.97 -14.10 3.91
N SER A 116 3.61 -13.25 2.93
CA SER A 116 3.62 -13.60 1.49
C SER A 116 4.70 -12.84 0.70
N GLU A 117 5.04 -13.31 -0.49
CA GLU A 117 5.90 -12.58 -1.43
C GLU A 117 5.29 -11.23 -1.82
N LEU A 118 6.15 -10.23 -2.05
CA LEU A 118 5.70 -8.92 -2.52
C LEU A 118 5.38 -8.95 -4.02
N ILE A 119 4.32 -8.24 -4.37
CA ILE A 119 3.89 -8.04 -5.75
C ILE A 119 4.21 -6.61 -6.15
N LYS A 120 5.04 -6.48 -7.20
CA LYS A 120 5.39 -5.20 -7.80
C LYS A 120 4.22 -4.61 -8.59
N ILE A 121 3.92 -3.35 -8.32
CA ILE A 121 2.94 -2.52 -9.02
C ILE A 121 3.64 -1.54 -9.97
N ARG A 122 4.74 -0.93 -9.52
CA ARG A 122 5.61 -0.02 -10.27
C ARG A 122 7.06 -0.43 -10.11
#